data_AF-F9XJ20-F1
#
_entry.id   AF-F9XJ20-F1
#
_cell.length_a   1.000
_cell.length_b   1.000
_cell.length_c   1.000
_cell.angle_alpha   90.00
_cell.angle_beta   90.00
_cell.angle_gamma   90.00
#
_symmetry.space_group_name_H-M   'P 1'
#
loop_
_entity.id
_entity.type
_entity.pdbx_description
1 polymer ?
#
loop_
_entity_poly.entity_id
_entity_poly.type
_entity_poly.pdbx_seq_one_letter_code
_entity_poly.pdbx_strand_id
1 'polypeptide(L)'
;SLGEIPSLFPDVPINSAFLSLFILGAIAHYALFHYNLRRSLKFLFSAATSAFCITRIIATILRMAWAGSPDRITLAIATEIFIYAGSAILIITNLFWTVRFVRAQHPHFGWSKSFSSWLPLWLVICSIALLCLMVSIPAEAYLLDPHAQKAARQLQLFGAAIFAVSALLPILILTISAIAKTHPSLKDLPSDHFGQSTLTHKLLLILTTSILLSIGAVFRAATIFIDPPSTSTSTPWYLTRAPFYIFNFTLDFLLTTLFLLLRVDKHLLIPNAAHGPMSYGV
;
A
#
# COMPACT_ATOMS: atom_id res chain seq x y z
N SER A 1 -20.56 4.01 -7.18
CA SER A 1 -19.23 3.60 -6.67
C SER A 1 -18.22 4.71 -6.97
N LEU A 2 -17.07 4.69 -6.29
CA LEU A 2 -16.00 5.68 -6.47
C LEU A 2 -15.48 5.68 -7.92
N GLY A 3 -15.47 6.84 -8.56
CA GLY A 3 -14.93 7.03 -9.91
C GLY A 3 -15.93 6.88 -11.05
N GLU A 4 -17.23 6.74 -10.76
CA GLU A 4 -18.32 6.63 -11.74
C GLU A 4 -18.14 5.49 -12.78
N ILE A 5 -19.11 5.36 -13.69
CA ILE A 5 -18.95 4.54 -14.88
C ILE A 5 -17.99 5.29 -15.81
N PRO A 6 -16.85 4.68 -16.21
CA PRO A 6 -15.87 5.34 -17.07
C PRO A 6 -16.43 5.51 -18.49
N SER A 7 -15.92 6.51 -19.19
CA SER A 7 -16.33 6.88 -20.54
C SER A 7 -15.12 7.02 -21.45
N LEU A 8 -15.30 6.90 -22.77
CA LEU A 8 -14.19 7.00 -23.72
C LEU A 8 -13.38 8.30 -23.55
N PHE A 9 -14.08 9.42 -23.31
CA PHE A 9 -13.45 10.68 -22.92
C PHE A 9 -14.05 11.18 -21.59
N PRO A 10 -13.22 11.48 -20.56
CA PRO A 10 -11.76 11.59 -20.57
C PRO A 10 -11.02 10.35 -20.00
N ASP A 11 -11.71 9.27 -19.64
CA ASP A 11 -11.09 8.18 -18.87
C ASP A 11 -10.04 7.39 -19.66
N VAL A 12 -10.25 7.13 -20.96
CA VAL A 12 -9.29 6.35 -21.76
C VAL A 12 -7.95 7.09 -21.92
N PRO A 13 -7.91 8.39 -22.28
CA PRO A 13 -6.65 9.15 -22.29
C PRO A 13 -5.94 9.17 -20.94
N ILE A 14 -6.67 9.39 -19.83
CA ILE A 14 -6.08 9.44 -18.49
C ILE A 14 -5.48 8.08 -18.10
N ASN A 15 -6.22 6.99 -18.31
CA ASN A 15 -5.72 5.64 -18.02
C ASN A 15 -4.56 5.25 -18.94
N SER A 16 -4.53 5.70 -20.19
CA SER A 16 -3.41 5.45 -21.11
C SER A 16 -2.11 6.12 -20.63
N ALA A 17 -2.22 7.32 -20.07
CA ALA A 17 -1.09 8.00 -19.44
C ALA A 17 -0.59 7.22 -18.21
N PHE A 18 -1.50 6.85 -17.28
CA PHE A 18 -1.12 6.04 -16.12
C PHE A 18 -0.56 4.67 -16.50
N LEU A 19 -1.13 4.01 -17.50
CA LEU A 19 -0.66 2.73 -18.03
C LEU A 19 0.81 2.84 -18.45
N SER A 20 1.16 3.87 -19.23
CA SER A 20 2.53 4.12 -19.67
C SER A 20 3.47 4.35 -18.49
N LEU A 21 3.05 5.16 -17.51
CA LEU A 21 3.82 5.43 -16.31
C LEU A 21 4.06 4.17 -15.46
N PHE A 22 3.05 3.33 -15.28
CA PHE A 22 3.20 2.09 -14.50
C PHE A 22 3.97 1.00 -15.26
N ILE A 23 3.93 0.95 -16.59
CA ILE A 23 4.82 0.10 -17.40
C ILE A 23 6.28 0.50 -17.16
N LEU A 24 6.60 1.79 -17.27
CA LEU A 24 7.95 2.29 -17.01
C LEU A 24 8.37 2.02 -15.56
N GLY A 25 7.48 2.23 -14.60
CA GLY A 25 7.71 1.90 -13.18
C GLY A 25 7.99 0.43 -12.95
N ALA A 26 7.20 -0.48 -13.55
CA ALA A 26 7.40 -1.93 -13.44
C ALA A 26 8.77 -2.34 -13.99
N ILE A 27 9.11 -1.87 -15.19
CA ILE A 27 10.41 -2.15 -15.82
C ILE A 27 11.55 -1.63 -14.95
N ALA A 28 11.47 -0.38 -14.48
CA ALA A 28 12.52 0.24 -13.68
C ALA A 28 12.74 -0.48 -12.34
N HIS A 29 11.66 -0.83 -11.62
CA HIS A 29 11.75 -1.56 -10.35
C HIS A 29 12.25 -2.99 -10.54
N TYR A 30 11.80 -3.68 -11.58
CA TYR A 30 12.30 -5.02 -11.90
C TYR A 30 13.77 -5.01 -12.31
N ALA A 31 14.18 -4.06 -13.15
CA ALA A 31 15.57 -3.86 -13.54
C ALA A 31 16.45 -3.55 -12.34
N LEU A 32 15.98 -2.71 -11.40
CA LEU A 32 16.67 -2.40 -10.16
C LEU A 32 16.81 -3.63 -9.26
N PHE A 33 15.75 -4.42 -9.12
CA PHE A 33 15.80 -5.69 -8.40
C PHE A 33 16.85 -6.64 -9.00
N HIS A 34 16.82 -6.82 -10.33
CA HIS A 34 17.78 -7.69 -11.02
C HIS A 34 19.21 -7.19 -10.91
N TYR A 35 19.42 -5.88 -11.04
CA TYR A 35 20.72 -5.23 -10.86
C TYR A 35 21.31 -5.47 -9.46
N ASN A 36 20.48 -5.45 -8.42
CA ASN A 36 20.90 -5.74 -7.05
C ASN A 36 21.13 -7.24 -6.83
N LEU A 37 20.28 -8.10 -7.41
CA LEU A 37 20.41 -9.55 -7.34
C LEU A 37 21.72 -10.05 -7.97
N ARG A 38 22.13 -9.46 -9.10
CA ARG A 38 23.44 -9.74 -9.74
C ARG A 38 24.65 -9.40 -8.86
N ARG A 39 24.46 -8.61 -7.80
CA ARG A 39 25.47 -8.29 -6.77
C ARG A 39 25.25 -9.05 -5.47
N SER A 40 24.43 -10.10 -5.49
CA SER A 40 24.05 -10.90 -4.30
C SER A 40 23.29 -10.10 -3.22
N LEU A 41 22.76 -8.92 -3.56
CA LEU A 41 21.95 -8.09 -2.67
C LEU A 41 20.46 -8.35 -2.92
N LYS A 42 19.78 -9.02 -1.99
CA LYS A 42 18.36 -9.38 -2.16
C LYS A 42 17.46 -8.28 -1.59
N PHE A 43 17.09 -7.32 -2.44
CA PHE A 43 16.12 -6.29 -2.07
C PHE A 43 14.73 -6.60 -2.65
N LEU A 44 14.02 -7.54 -2.02
CA LEU A 44 12.72 -8.05 -2.50
C LEU A 44 11.63 -6.96 -2.64
N PHE A 45 11.77 -5.81 -1.96
CA PHE A 45 10.80 -4.72 -2.06
C PHE A 45 10.79 -4.03 -3.44
N SER A 46 11.90 -4.05 -4.18
CA SER A 46 11.88 -3.61 -5.59
C SER A 46 11.05 -4.57 -6.45
N ALA A 47 11.16 -5.89 -6.23
CA ALA A 47 10.30 -6.86 -6.91
C ALA A 47 8.82 -6.69 -6.51
N ALA A 48 8.55 -6.46 -5.22
CA ALA A 48 7.19 -6.19 -4.72
C ALA A 48 6.62 -4.91 -5.36
N THR A 49 7.41 -3.85 -5.48
CA THR A 49 6.98 -2.59 -6.12
C THR A 49 6.74 -2.78 -7.62
N SER A 50 7.53 -3.61 -8.29
CA SER A 50 7.26 -4.02 -9.67
C SER A 50 5.93 -4.78 -9.79
N ALA A 51 5.66 -5.74 -8.88
CA ALA A 51 4.39 -6.46 -8.86
C ALA A 51 3.21 -5.52 -8.61
N PHE A 52 3.39 -4.54 -7.72
CA PHE A 52 2.43 -3.45 -7.53
C PHE A 52 2.16 -2.67 -8.83
N CYS A 53 3.19 -2.25 -9.57
CA CYS A 53 3.00 -1.57 -10.85
C CYS A 53 2.21 -2.44 -11.84
N ILE A 54 2.45 -3.76 -11.86
CA ILE A 54 1.69 -4.70 -12.70
C ILE A 54 0.20 -4.73 -12.31
N THR A 55 -0.15 -4.70 -11.02
CA THR A 55 -1.56 -4.60 -10.60
C THR A 55 -2.22 -3.32 -11.13
N ARG A 56 -1.49 -2.20 -11.18
CA ARG A 56 -1.99 -0.92 -11.72
C ARG A 56 -2.10 -0.93 -13.25
N ILE A 57 -1.19 -1.60 -13.95
CA ILE A 57 -1.30 -1.85 -15.40
C ILE A 57 -2.58 -2.62 -15.70
N ILE A 58 -2.85 -3.71 -14.98
CA ILE A 58 -4.05 -4.52 -15.20
C ILE A 58 -5.32 -3.69 -14.86
N ALA A 59 -5.33 -2.99 -13.74
CA ALA A 59 -6.46 -2.13 -13.35
C ALA A 59 -6.77 -1.03 -14.39
N THR A 60 -5.74 -0.37 -14.94
CA THR A 60 -5.93 0.66 -15.98
C THR A 60 -6.45 0.06 -17.29
N ILE A 61 -5.94 -1.10 -17.72
CA ILE A 61 -6.44 -1.81 -18.91
C ILE A 61 -7.92 -2.20 -18.73
N LEU A 62 -8.27 -2.80 -17.59
CA LEU A 62 -9.65 -3.20 -17.29
C LEU A 62 -10.59 -2.00 -17.24
N ARG A 63 -10.13 -0.87 -16.67
CA ARG A 63 -10.92 0.36 -16.62
C ARG A 63 -11.16 0.96 -18.01
N MET A 64 -10.16 0.93 -18.90
CA MET A 64 -10.35 1.36 -20.30
C MET A 64 -11.28 0.41 -21.06
N ALA A 65 -11.15 -0.90 -20.86
CA ALA A 65 -12.06 -1.87 -21.46
C ALA A 65 -13.51 -1.66 -20.99
N TRP A 66 -13.70 -1.33 -19.69
CA TRP A 66 -15.01 -1.00 -19.15
C TRP A 66 -15.59 0.26 -19.79
N ALA A 67 -14.76 1.27 -20.09
CA ALA A 67 -15.21 2.48 -20.80
C ALA A 67 -15.76 2.20 -22.20
N GLY A 68 -15.22 1.18 -22.89
CA GLY A 68 -15.72 0.71 -24.20
C GLY A 68 -16.85 -0.31 -24.11
N SER A 69 -17.18 -0.81 -22.92
CA SER A 69 -18.29 -1.74 -22.69
C SER A 69 -18.94 -1.50 -21.32
N PRO A 70 -19.65 -0.37 -21.14
CA PRO A 70 -20.14 0.08 -19.83
C PRO A 70 -21.06 -0.92 -19.12
N ASP A 71 -21.81 -1.72 -19.89
CA ASP A 71 -22.77 -2.71 -19.37
C ASP A 71 -22.09 -3.95 -18.78
N ARG A 72 -20.78 -4.15 -19.01
CA ARG A 72 -20.03 -5.30 -18.50
C ARG A 72 -19.51 -5.04 -17.09
N ILE A 73 -20.37 -5.19 -16.09
CA ILE A 73 -20.03 -4.99 -14.66
C ILE A 73 -18.84 -5.84 -14.17
N THR A 74 -18.59 -6.99 -14.80
CA THR A 74 -17.42 -7.83 -14.49
C THR A 74 -16.09 -7.09 -14.64
N LEU A 75 -15.98 -6.17 -15.60
CA LEU A 75 -14.78 -5.36 -15.79
C LEU A 75 -14.60 -4.33 -14.66
N ALA A 76 -15.71 -3.78 -14.14
CA ALA A 76 -15.70 -2.88 -12.99
C ALA A 76 -15.19 -3.59 -11.73
N ILE A 77 -15.77 -4.77 -11.44
CA ILE A 77 -15.40 -5.61 -10.30
C ILE A 77 -13.93 -6.01 -10.37
N ALA A 78 -13.47 -6.48 -11.54
CA ALA A 78 -12.08 -6.86 -11.73
C ALA A 78 -11.12 -5.68 -11.53
N THR A 79 -11.48 -4.49 -12.06
CA THR A 79 -10.71 -3.25 -11.85
C THR A 79 -10.51 -2.98 -10.36
N GLU A 80 -11.60 -3.03 -9.58
CA GLU A 80 -11.57 -2.73 -8.15
C GLU A 80 -10.76 -3.74 -7.35
N ILE A 81 -10.86 -5.03 -7.68
CA ILE A 81 -10.06 -6.10 -7.07
C ILE A 81 -8.55 -5.83 -7.24
N PHE A 82 -8.09 -5.47 -8.44
CA PHE A 82 -6.68 -5.16 -8.67
C PHE A 82 -6.23 -3.88 -7.96
N ILE A 83 -7.11 -2.88 -7.80
CA ILE A 83 -6.83 -1.67 -7.02
C ILE A 83 -6.56 -2.00 -5.54
N TYR A 84 -7.37 -2.86 -4.92
CA TYR A 84 -7.15 -3.28 -3.52
C TYR A 84 -5.93 -4.20 -3.39
N ALA A 85 -5.78 -5.18 -4.29
CA ALA A 85 -4.64 -6.09 -4.28
C ALA A 85 -3.30 -5.33 -4.38
N GLY A 86 -3.22 -4.33 -5.27
CA GLY A 86 -2.05 -3.47 -5.37
C GLY A 86 -1.78 -2.70 -4.07
N SER A 87 -2.80 -2.04 -3.52
CA SER A 87 -2.66 -1.24 -2.29
C SER A 87 -2.08 -2.06 -1.12
N ALA A 88 -2.47 -3.33 -1.00
CA ALA A 88 -1.96 -4.23 0.04
C ALA A 88 -0.43 -4.40 -0.03
N ILE A 89 0.15 -4.49 -1.23
CA ILE A 89 1.59 -4.71 -1.43
C ILE A 89 2.41 -3.57 -0.83
N LEU A 90 2.00 -2.32 -1.08
CA LEU A 90 2.70 -1.14 -0.56
C LEU A 90 2.53 -0.98 0.95
N ILE A 91 1.33 -1.29 1.48
CA ILE A 91 1.06 -1.30 2.94
C ILE A 91 1.98 -2.30 3.64
N ILE A 92 2.02 -3.53 3.14
CA ILE A 92 2.86 -4.59 3.69
C ILE A 92 4.35 -4.21 3.63
N THR A 93 4.80 -3.69 2.49
CA THR A 93 6.19 -3.22 2.31
C THR A 93 6.58 -2.19 3.38
N ASN A 94 5.70 -1.23 3.63
CA ASN A 94 5.95 -0.16 4.58
C ASN A 94 5.92 -0.64 6.05
N LEU A 95 5.07 -1.62 6.38
CA LEU A 95 5.08 -2.30 7.68
C LEU A 95 6.39 -3.07 7.91
N PHE A 96 6.91 -3.78 6.90
CA PHE A 96 8.21 -4.44 6.99
C PHE A 96 9.34 -3.43 7.23
N TRP A 97 9.35 -2.30 6.54
CA TRP A 97 10.33 -1.23 6.77
C TRP A 97 10.23 -0.65 8.17
N THR A 98 9.02 -0.47 8.69
CA THR A 98 8.77 0.00 10.06
C THR A 98 9.39 -0.93 11.10
N VAL A 99 9.15 -2.24 10.99
CA VAL A 99 9.73 -3.24 11.93
C VAL A 99 11.25 -3.25 11.85
N ARG A 100 11.80 -3.20 10.64
CA ARG A 100 13.25 -3.10 10.42
C ARG A 100 13.84 -1.85 11.07
N PHE A 101 13.15 -0.71 10.94
CA PHE A 101 13.58 0.52 11.57
C PHE A 101 13.56 0.42 13.10
N VAL A 102 12.49 -0.11 13.70
CA VAL A 102 12.42 -0.29 15.17
C VAL A 102 13.51 -1.25 15.65
N ARG A 103 13.78 -2.34 14.93
CA ARG A 103 14.89 -3.26 15.22
C ARG A 103 16.25 -2.59 15.16
N ALA A 104 16.40 -1.58 14.31
CA ALA A 104 17.62 -0.82 14.21
C ALA A 104 17.75 0.23 15.33
N GLN A 105 16.67 0.96 15.62
CA GLN A 105 16.69 2.02 16.63
C GLN A 105 16.70 1.48 18.08
N HIS A 106 16.00 0.36 18.30
CA HIS A 106 15.84 -0.29 19.61
C HIS A 106 16.12 -1.80 19.50
N PRO A 107 17.39 -2.24 19.34
CA PRO A 107 17.72 -3.62 19.01
C PRO A 107 17.17 -4.66 20.00
N HIS A 108 17.32 -4.44 21.31
CA HIS A 108 16.84 -5.40 22.30
C HIS A 108 15.31 -5.54 22.32
N PHE A 109 14.58 -4.44 22.14
CA PHE A 109 13.12 -4.45 22.09
C PHE A 109 12.59 -4.99 20.75
N GLY A 110 13.12 -4.50 19.63
CA GLY A 110 12.66 -4.86 18.29
C GLY A 110 12.92 -6.34 17.91
N TRP A 111 13.86 -6.99 18.58
CA TRP A 111 14.12 -8.42 18.44
C TRP A 111 13.48 -9.28 19.53
N SER A 112 12.77 -8.67 20.49
CA SER A 112 11.97 -9.43 21.46
C SER A 112 10.92 -10.30 20.74
N LYS A 113 10.58 -11.44 21.36
CA LYS A 113 9.58 -12.37 20.81
C LYS A 113 8.22 -11.69 20.62
N SER A 114 7.79 -10.88 21.60
CA SER A 114 6.50 -10.18 21.56
C SER A 114 6.39 -9.21 20.39
N PHE A 115 7.42 -8.39 20.15
CA PHE A 115 7.42 -7.47 19.01
C PHE A 115 7.61 -8.19 17.67
N SER A 116 8.46 -9.22 17.62
CA SER A 116 8.73 -9.95 16.39
C SER A 116 7.55 -10.77 15.88
N SER A 117 6.69 -11.25 16.79
CA SER A 117 5.46 -11.99 16.43
C SER A 117 4.32 -11.10 15.94
N TRP A 118 4.37 -9.79 16.22
CA TRP A 118 3.30 -8.87 15.83
C TRP A 118 3.15 -8.74 14.31
N LEU A 119 4.25 -8.60 13.57
CA LEU A 119 4.20 -8.43 12.11
C LEU A 119 3.55 -9.62 11.40
N PRO A 120 3.97 -10.90 11.58
CA PRO A 120 3.32 -12.01 10.90
C PRO A 120 1.84 -12.14 11.25
N LEU A 121 1.46 -11.89 12.51
CA LEU A 121 0.06 -11.87 12.92
C LEU A 121 -0.73 -10.77 12.19
N TRP A 122 -0.15 -9.57 12.09
CA TRP A 122 -0.79 -8.46 11.39
C TRP A 122 -0.90 -8.68 9.87
N LEU A 123 0.08 -9.39 9.27
CA LEU A 123 0.02 -9.78 7.86
C LEU A 123 -1.11 -10.77 7.59
N VAL A 124 -1.38 -11.70 8.52
CA VAL A 124 -2.56 -12.60 8.42
C VAL A 124 -3.84 -11.76 8.45
N ILE A 125 -3.95 -10.79 9.35
CA ILE A 125 -5.11 -9.89 9.43
C ILE A 125 -5.27 -9.08 8.12
N CYS A 126 -4.18 -8.53 7.57
CA CYS A 126 -4.21 -7.83 6.29
C CYS A 126 -4.65 -8.75 5.13
N SER A 127 -4.24 -10.01 5.17
CA SER A 127 -4.60 -11.01 4.14
C SER A 127 -6.08 -11.36 4.22
N ILE A 128 -6.62 -11.55 5.43
CA ILE A 128 -8.06 -11.75 5.65
C ILE A 128 -8.84 -10.52 5.17
N ALA A 129 -8.39 -9.31 5.52
CA ALA A 129 -9.03 -8.07 5.07
C ALA A 129 -9.05 -7.93 3.54
N LEU A 130 -7.96 -8.31 2.85
CA LEU A 130 -7.93 -8.33 1.38
C LEU A 130 -8.95 -9.32 0.82
N LEU A 131 -9.05 -10.52 1.39
CA LEU A 131 -10.05 -11.52 0.97
C LEU A 131 -11.48 -11.03 1.22
N CYS A 132 -11.73 -10.38 2.35
CA CYS A 132 -13.03 -9.76 2.64
C CYS A 132 -13.41 -8.73 1.56
N LEU A 133 -12.48 -7.86 1.15
CA LEU A 133 -12.70 -6.90 0.05
C LEU A 133 -12.94 -7.61 -1.29
N MET A 134 -12.14 -8.64 -1.61
CA MET A 134 -12.29 -9.38 -2.86
C MET A 134 -13.63 -10.10 -2.97
N VAL A 135 -14.18 -10.60 -1.85
CA VAL A 135 -15.48 -11.29 -1.81
C VAL A 135 -16.63 -10.28 -1.74
N SER A 136 -16.49 -9.15 -1.03
CA SER A 136 -17.57 -8.18 -0.86
C SER A 136 -17.98 -7.52 -2.17
N ILE A 137 -17.02 -7.16 -3.03
CA ILE A 137 -17.27 -6.44 -4.30
C ILE A 137 -18.21 -7.23 -5.23
N PRO A 138 -17.93 -8.49 -5.62
CA PRO A 138 -18.85 -9.25 -6.45
C PRO A 138 -20.14 -9.59 -5.69
N ALA A 139 -20.09 -9.73 -4.37
CA ALA A 139 -21.27 -10.06 -3.59
C ALA A 139 -22.29 -8.91 -3.58
N GLU A 140 -21.84 -7.67 -3.40
CA GLU A 140 -22.68 -6.47 -3.51
C GLU A 140 -23.22 -6.27 -4.94
N ALA A 141 -22.47 -6.68 -5.95
CA ALA A 141 -22.84 -6.50 -7.35
C ALA A 141 -23.85 -7.54 -7.87
N TYR A 142 -23.74 -8.80 -7.45
CA TYR A 142 -24.52 -9.90 -8.04
C TYR A 142 -25.55 -10.55 -7.11
N LEU A 143 -25.40 -10.48 -5.79
CA LEU A 143 -26.40 -11.07 -4.91
C LEU A 143 -27.62 -10.16 -4.80
N LEU A 144 -28.81 -10.75 -4.97
CA LEU A 144 -30.10 -10.07 -4.84
C LEU A 144 -30.68 -10.15 -3.43
N ASP A 145 -30.16 -11.04 -2.58
CA ASP A 145 -30.61 -11.20 -1.20
C ASP A 145 -30.14 -10.02 -0.32
N PRO A 146 -31.06 -9.26 0.31
CA PRO A 146 -30.70 -8.13 1.17
C PRO A 146 -29.81 -8.52 2.36
N HIS A 147 -29.96 -9.72 2.91
CA HIS A 147 -29.11 -10.19 4.01
C HIS A 147 -27.67 -10.40 3.54
N ALA A 148 -27.48 -11.07 2.41
CA ALA A 148 -26.17 -11.27 1.82
C ALA A 148 -25.50 -9.95 1.38
N GLN A 149 -26.26 -9.01 0.81
CA GLN A 149 -25.73 -7.66 0.48
C GLN A 149 -25.28 -6.91 1.74
N LYS A 150 -26.07 -6.95 2.81
CA LYS A 150 -25.67 -6.35 4.10
C LYS A 150 -24.41 -7.00 4.65
N ALA A 151 -24.29 -8.32 4.59
CA ALA A 151 -23.10 -9.04 5.03
C ALA A 151 -21.86 -8.65 4.20
N ALA A 152 -22.00 -8.59 2.87
CA ALA A 152 -20.93 -8.16 1.97
C ALA A 152 -20.45 -6.75 2.30
N ARG A 153 -21.39 -5.82 2.53
CA ARG A 153 -21.08 -4.46 2.97
C ARG A 153 -20.30 -4.41 4.28
N GLN A 154 -20.64 -5.24 5.26
CA GLN A 154 -19.87 -5.33 6.52
C GLN A 154 -18.44 -5.85 6.29
N LEU A 155 -18.27 -6.84 5.40
CA LEU A 155 -16.94 -7.32 5.01
C LEU A 155 -16.12 -6.23 4.31
N GLN A 156 -16.76 -5.43 3.45
CA GLN A 156 -16.12 -4.31 2.77
C GLN A 156 -15.64 -3.25 3.77
N LEU A 157 -16.51 -2.85 4.71
CA LEU A 157 -16.19 -1.89 5.78
C LEU A 157 -15.03 -2.39 6.64
N PHE A 158 -15.08 -3.66 7.06
CA PHE A 158 -14.01 -4.29 7.83
C PHE A 158 -12.68 -4.26 7.07
N GLY A 159 -12.67 -4.74 5.82
CA GLY A 159 -11.44 -4.80 5.02
C GLY A 159 -10.83 -3.43 4.75
N ALA A 160 -11.68 -2.44 4.43
CA ALA A 160 -11.25 -1.06 4.22
C ALA A 160 -10.70 -0.41 5.50
N ALA A 161 -11.33 -0.66 6.66
CA ALA A 161 -10.85 -0.18 7.95
C ALA A 161 -9.48 -0.77 8.29
N ILE A 162 -9.29 -2.08 8.13
CA ILE A 162 -8.01 -2.73 8.38
C ILE A 162 -6.91 -2.17 7.47
N PHE A 163 -7.19 -1.91 6.20
CA PHE A 163 -6.22 -1.30 5.28
C PHE A 163 -5.86 0.13 5.70
N ALA A 164 -6.85 0.95 6.10
CA ALA A 164 -6.61 2.30 6.59
C ALA A 164 -5.77 2.30 7.89
N VAL A 165 -6.13 1.46 8.86
CA VAL A 165 -5.34 1.29 10.09
C VAL A 165 -3.92 0.83 9.76
N SER A 166 -3.78 -0.15 8.87
CA SER A 166 -2.46 -0.68 8.49
C SER A 166 -1.57 0.35 7.79
N ALA A 167 -2.16 1.27 7.03
CA ALA A 167 -1.43 2.38 6.41
C ALA A 167 -0.97 3.43 7.44
N LEU A 168 -1.78 3.69 8.47
CA LEU A 168 -1.49 4.63 9.55
C LEU A 168 -0.51 4.09 10.60
N LEU A 169 -0.46 2.75 10.75
CA LEU A 169 0.28 2.08 11.82
C LEU A 169 1.80 2.35 11.80
N PRO A 170 2.48 2.38 10.63
CA PRO A 170 3.84 2.90 10.53
C PRO A 170 4.04 4.28 11.15
N ILE A 171 3.11 5.23 10.93
CA ILE A 171 3.22 6.59 11.49
C ILE A 171 3.23 6.52 13.02
N LEU A 172 2.28 5.78 13.60
CA LEU A 172 2.17 5.63 15.05
C LEU A 172 3.40 4.93 15.66
N ILE A 173 3.84 3.82 15.07
CA ILE A 173 4.98 3.05 15.59
C ILE A 173 6.27 3.87 15.50
N LEU A 174 6.50 4.56 14.38
CA LEU A 174 7.70 5.35 14.17
C LEU A 174 7.76 6.59 15.07
N THR A 175 6.62 7.26 15.30
CA THR A 175 6.58 8.41 16.22
C THR A 175 6.83 7.97 17.66
N ILE A 176 6.19 6.88 18.11
CA ILE A 176 6.46 6.30 19.43
C ILE A 176 7.93 5.89 19.54
N SER A 177 8.49 5.21 18.52
CA SER A 177 9.89 4.80 18.49
C SER A 177 10.85 6.00 18.58
N ALA A 178 10.56 7.09 17.87
CA ALA A 178 11.35 8.31 17.88
C ALA A 178 11.29 9.02 19.25
N ILE A 179 10.10 9.15 19.83
CA ILE A 179 9.89 9.75 21.17
C ILE A 179 10.55 8.88 22.25
N ALA A 180 10.41 7.56 22.18
CA ALA A 180 11.07 6.67 23.13
C ALA A 180 12.60 6.86 23.12
N LYS A 181 13.20 7.09 21.96
CA LYS A 181 14.65 7.31 21.86
C LYS A 181 15.13 8.63 22.48
N THR A 182 14.25 9.61 22.70
CA THR A 182 14.62 10.84 23.41
C THR A 182 14.68 10.67 24.93
N HIS A 183 14.15 9.56 25.46
CA HIS A 183 14.17 9.29 26.89
C HIS A 183 15.61 9.09 27.40
N PRO A 184 16.00 9.68 28.55
CA PRO A 184 17.38 9.61 29.06
C PRO A 184 17.95 8.20 29.18
N SER A 185 17.13 7.21 29.56
CA SER A 185 17.57 5.81 29.69
C SER A 185 17.80 5.09 28.36
N LEU A 186 17.24 5.59 27.25
CA LEU A 186 17.28 4.93 25.94
C LEU A 186 18.13 5.69 24.92
N LYS A 187 18.36 6.98 25.14
CA LYS A 187 19.09 7.87 24.24
C LYS A 187 20.48 7.35 23.93
N ASP A 188 21.21 6.94 24.96
CA ASP A 188 22.61 6.52 24.84
C ASP A 188 22.79 5.04 24.50
N LEU A 189 21.69 4.28 24.43
CA LEU A 189 21.76 2.88 23.99
C LEU A 189 22.20 2.80 22.51
N PRO A 190 23.05 1.84 22.15
CA PRO A 190 23.53 1.70 20.78
C PRO A 190 22.37 1.38 19.83
N SER A 191 22.41 1.98 18.64
CA SER A 191 21.52 1.66 17.53
C SER A 191 22.26 0.87 16.46
N ASP A 192 21.57 -0.06 15.81
CA ASP A 192 22.11 -0.87 14.73
C ASP A 192 22.01 -0.10 13.41
N HIS A 193 23.15 0.07 12.73
CA HIS A 193 23.21 0.81 11.47
C HIS A 193 23.14 -0.15 10.29
N PHE A 194 22.36 0.21 9.26
CA PHE A 194 22.19 -0.60 8.06
C PHE A 194 22.00 0.27 6.83
N GLY A 195 22.34 -0.21 5.63
CA GLY A 195 22.30 0.61 4.42
C GLY A 195 23.19 1.86 4.49
N GLN A 196 22.99 2.80 3.56
CA GLN A 196 23.94 3.91 3.35
C GLN A 196 23.61 5.21 4.10
N SER A 197 22.45 5.32 4.76
CA SER A 197 21.99 6.58 5.37
C SER A 197 21.87 6.53 6.89
N THR A 198 21.78 7.70 7.52
CA THR A 198 21.50 7.80 8.96
C THR A 198 20.10 7.28 9.29
N LEU A 199 19.88 6.87 10.54
CA LEU A 199 18.55 6.42 10.97
C LEU A 199 17.50 7.53 10.82
N THR A 200 17.86 8.80 11.04
CA THR A 200 16.94 9.93 10.83
C THR A 200 16.46 10.03 9.39
N HIS A 201 17.34 9.83 8.39
CA HIS A 201 16.92 9.83 6.99
C HIS A 201 15.97 8.68 6.68
N LYS A 202 16.23 7.48 7.23
CA LYS A 202 15.33 6.32 7.08
C LYS A 202 13.98 6.57 7.74
N LEU A 203 13.98 7.17 8.93
CA LEU A 203 12.76 7.57 9.64
C LEU A 203 11.91 8.51 8.79
N LEU A 204 12.51 9.60 8.28
CA LEU A 204 11.80 10.58 7.45
C LEU A 204 11.29 9.94 6.14
N LEU A 205 12.09 9.06 5.53
CA LEU A 205 11.70 8.34 4.33
C LEU A 205 10.47 7.48 4.58
N ILE A 206 10.51 6.59 5.58
CA ILE A 206 9.39 5.69 5.89
C ILE A 206 8.17 6.49 6.37
N LEU A 207 8.36 7.56 7.14
CA LEU A 207 7.25 8.41 7.59
C LEU A 207 6.55 9.10 6.41
N THR A 208 7.31 9.67 5.47
CA THR A 208 6.78 10.32 4.27
C THR A 208 5.97 9.33 3.42
N THR A 209 6.50 8.13 3.22
CA THR A 209 5.84 7.08 2.44
C THR A 209 4.57 6.58 3.14
N SER A 210 4.59 6.51 4.48
CA SER A 210 3.42 6.16 5.29
C SER A 210 2.32 7.19 5.21
N ILE A 211 2.65 8.48 5.23
CA ILE A 211 1.68 9.57 5.10
C ILE A 211 0.98 9.52 3.74
N LEU A 212 1.76 9.43 2.65
CA LEU A 212 1.19 9.33 1.30
C LEU A 212 0.25 8.14 1.14
N LEU A 213 0.67 6.97 1.66
CA LEU A 213 -0.14 5.76 1.61
C LEU A 213 -1.40 5.86 2.48
N SER A 214 -1.28 6.48 3.65
CA SER A 214 -2.41 6.70 4.57
C SER A 214 -3.47 7.60 3.96
N ILE A 215 -3.08 8.66 3.24
CA ILE A 215 -4.03 9.56 2.57
C ILE A 215 -4.94 8.76 1.62
N GLY A 216 -4.36 7.91 0.77
CA GLY A 216 -5.13 7.08 -0.16
C GLY A 216 -5.99 6.02 0.53
N ALA A 217 -5.45 5.34 1.55
CA ALA A 217 -6.16 4.28 2.26
C ALA A 217 -7.32 4.83 3.11
N VAL A 218 -7.09 5.93 3.83
CA VAL A 218 -8.12 6.61 4.64
C VAL A 218 -9.19 7.20 3.74
N PHE A 219 -8.84 7.81 2.61
CA PHE A 219 -9.84 8.32 1.67
C PHE A 219 -10.75 7.19 1.17
N ARG A 220 -10.17 6.09 0.69
CA ARG A 220 -10.95 4.91 0.26
C ARG A 220 -11.86 4.39 1.37
N ALA A 221 -11.32 4.21 2.57
CA ALA A 221 -12.13 3.80 3.71
C ALA A 221 -13.27 4.79 3.97
N ALA A 222 -12.99 6.09 4.08
CA ALA A 222 -14.00 7.11 4.30
C ALA A 222 -15.13 7.08 3.25
N THR A 223 -14.80 6.93 1.96
CA THR A 223 -15.82 6.81 0.91
C THR A 223 -16.69 5.56 1.02
N ILE A 224 -16.15 4.49 1.62
CA ILE A 224 -16.90 3.26 1.92
C ILE A 224 -17.69 3.43 3.21
N PHE A 225 -17.21 4.16 4.22
CA PHE A 225 -17.96 4.36 5.47
C PHE A 225 -19.16 5.30 5.33
N ILE A 226 -19.15 6.19 4.34
CA ILE A 226 -20.31 7.04 4.04
C ILE A 226 -21.41 6.18 3.40
N ASP A 227 -22.65 6.38 3.84
CA ASP A 227 -23.80 5.67 3.28
C ASP A 227 -23.94 5.96 1.77
N PRO A 228 -24.34 4.96 0.97
CA PRO A 228 -24.52 5.15 -0.46
C PRO A 228 -25.50 6.29 -0.73
N PRO A 229 -25.16 7.27 -1.58
CA PRO A 229 -26.08 8.34 -1.93
C PRO A 229 -27.32 7.76 -2.61
N SER A 230 -28.49 8.37 -2.38
CA SER A 230 -29.71 7.95 -3.07
C SER A 230 -29.56 8.14 -4.57
N THR A 231 -30.19 7.26 -5.35
CA THR A 231 -30.19 7.31 -6.83
C THR A 231 -30.78 8.59 -7.41
N SER A 232 -31.49 9.38 -6.59
CA SER A 232 -32.10 10.66 -6.93
C SER A 232 -31.18 11.88 -6.76
N THR A 233 -29.99 11.73 -6.19
CA THR A 233 -29.07 12.84 -5.93
C THR A 233 -27.88 12.84 -6.88
N SER A 234 -27.37 14.03 -7.23
CA SER A 234 -26.13 14.16 -8.01
C SER A 234 -24.98 13.47 -7.30
N THR A 235 -24.09 12.82 -8.05
CA THR A 235 -22.91 12.14 -7.50
C THR A 235 -22.10 13.09 -6.61
N PRO A 236 -21.90 12.76 -5.32
CA PRO A 236 -21.11 13.58 -4.43
C PRO A 236 -19.68 13.77 -4.95
N TRP A 237 -19.07 14.93 -4.67
CA TRP A 237 -17.75 15.30 -5.20
C TRP A 237 -16.69 14.21 -4.96
N TYR A 238 -16.73 13.54 -3.79
CA TYR A 238 -15.76 12.52 -3.38
C TYR A 238 -15.92 11.18 -4.12
N LEU A 239 -17.04 10.96 -4.83
CA LEU A 239 -17.27 9.79 -5.68
C LEU A 239 -17.01 10.06 -7.17
N THR A 240 -16.70 11.31 -7.54
CA THR A 240 -16.44 11.67 -8.94
C THR A 240 -15.12 11.07 -9.45
N ARG A 241 -14.87 11.23 -10.76
CA ARG A 241 -13.67 10.70 -11.44
C ARG A 241 -12.36 11.29 -10.91
N ALA A 242 -12.33 12.57 -10.53
CA ALA A 242 -11.09 13.24 -10.13
C ALA A 242 -10.49 12.65 -8.84
N PRO A 243 -11.24 12.52 -7.72
CA PRO A 243 -10.75 11.82 -6.53
C PRO A 243 -10.33 10.37 -6.82
N PHE A 244 -11.07 9.66 -7.67
CA PHE A 244 -10.71 8.30 -8.04
C PHE A 244 -9.28 8.22 -8.62
N TYR A 245 -8.93 9.07 -9.60
CA TYR A 245 -7.57 9.07 -10.17
C TYR A 245 -6.50 9.59 -9.21
N ILE A 246 -6.83 10.57 -8.37
CA ILE A 246 -5.89 11.12 -7.39
C ILE A 246 -5.51 10.03 -6.36
N PHE A 247 -6.51 9.46 -5.68
CA PHE A 247 -6.27 8.58 -4.54
C PHE A 247 -5.93 7.13 -4.91
N ASN A 248 -6.26 6.66 -6.12
CA ASN A 248 -5.96 5.30 -6.58
C ASN A 248 -4.79 5.19 -7.55
N PHE A 249 -4.39 6.26 -8.24
CA PHE A 249 -3.33 6.19 -9.25
C PHE A 249 -2.24 7.24 -9.04
N THR A 250 -2.60 8.49 -8.77
CA THR A 250 -1.62 9.59 -8.65
C THR A 250 -0.72 9.43 -7.43
N LEU A 251 -1.30 9.21 -6.24
CA LEU A 251 -0.52 9.00 -5.01
C LEU A 251 0.38 7.77 -5.11
N ASP A 252 -0.14 6.71 -5.72
CA ASP A 252 0.56 5.46 -5.94
C ASP A 252 1.72 5.59 -6.93
N PHE A 253 1.51 6.33 -8.02
CA PHE A 253 2.56 6.68 -8.96
C PHE A 253 3.64 7.54 -8.29
N LEU A 254 3.24 8.54 -7.49
CA LEU A 254 4.18 9.37 -6.73
C LEU A 254 5.02 8.51 -5.78
N LEU A 255 4.39 7.58 -5.07
CA LEU A 255 5.07 6.70 -4.12
C LEU A 255 6.09 5.78 -4.81
N THR A 256 5.69 5.12 -5.91
CA THR A 256 6.58 4.24 -6.67
C THR A 256 7.74 4.99 -7.33
N THR A 257 7.50 6.23 -7.77
CA THR A 257 8.53 7.13 -8.30
C THR A 257 9.50 7.56 -7.20
N LEU A 258 8.98 7.93 -6.03
CA LEU A 258 9.79 8.28 -4.86
C LEU A 258 10.74 7.14 -4.48
N PHE A 259 10.28 5.89 -4.53
CA PHE A 259 11.13 4.73 -4.23
C PHE A 259 12.32 4.60 -5.18
N LEU A 260 12.13 4.90 -6.47
CA LEU A 260 13.21 4.88 -7.48
C LEU A 260 14.16 6.05 -7.31
N LEU A 261 13.62 7.28 -7.23
CA LEU A 261 14.42 8.51 -7.17
C LEU A 261 15.29 8.55 -5.92
N LEU A 262 14.73 8.18 -4.77
CA LEU A 262 15.46 8.15 -3.51
C LEU A 262 16.34 6.91 -3.36
N ARG A 263 16.38 6.00 -4.35
CA ARG A 263 17.16 4.74 -4.27
C ARG A 263 16.96 4.04 -2.94
N VAL A 264 15.70 3.80 -2.59
CA VAL A 264 15.29 3.16 -1.32
C VAL A 264 16.02 1.84 -1.11
N ASP A 265 16.33 1.15 -2.20
CA ASP A 265 17.15 -0.07 -2.22
C ASP A 265 18.50 0.10 -1.50
N LYS A 266 19.16 1.25 -1.61
CA LYS A 266 20.46 1.50 -0.95
C LYS A 266 20.32 1.87 0.54
N HIS A 267 19.20 2.48 0.91
CA HIS A 267 18.99 2.98 2.27
C HIS A 267 18.39 1.92 3.20
N LEU A 268 17.56 1.03 2.67
CA LEU A 268 16.83 0.03 3.47
C LEU A 268 17.31 -1.41 3.26
N LEU A 269 18.46 -1.59 2.59
CA LEU A 269 19.10 -2.89 2.43
C LEU A 269 19.60 -3.40 3.78
N ILE A 270 19.23 -4.64 4.08
CA ILE A 270 19.76 -5.39 5.24
C ILE A 270 20.55 -6.58 4.69
N PRO A 271 21.74 -6.88 5.24
CA PRO A 271 22.49 -8.08 4.90
C PRO A 271 21.65 -9.36 5.03
N ASN A 272 21.84 -10.33 4.13
CA ASN A 272 21.02 -11.55 4.05
C ASN A 272 21.13 -12.47 5.28
N ALA A 273 22.05 -12.21 6.22
CA ALA A 273 22.38 -13.05 7.36
C ALA A 273 22.01 -12.44 8.73
N ALA A 274 21.27 -11.33 8.77
CA ALA A 274 20.90 -10.67 10.02
C ALA A 274 19.99 -11.56 10.90
N HIS A 275 20.52 -12.04 12.03
CA HIS A 275 19.82 -12.87 12.99
C HIS A 275 20.03 -12.35 14.43
N GLY A 276 19.13 -11.46 14.88
CA GLY A 276 19.10 -10.96 16.27
C GLY A 276 19.58 -9.52 16.45
N PRO A 277 19.65 -9.03 17.70
CA PRO A 277 20.08 -7.68 18.02
C PRO A 277 21.48 -7.37 17.47
N MET A 278 21.69 -6.15 16.94
CA MET A 278 22.97 -5.67 16.42
C MET A 278 23.54 -6.46 15.23
N SER A 279 22.68 -7.15 14.47
CA SER A 279 23.09 -7.98 13.32
C SER A 279 22.97 -7.30 11.95
N TYR A 280 22.49 -6.04 11.88
CA TYR A 280 22.32 -5.36 10.60
C TYR A 280 23.59 -4.67 10.08
N GLY A 281 24.53 -4.33 10.97
CA GLY A 281 25.79 -3.66 10.63
C GLY A 281 26.97 -4.57 10.25
N VAL A 282 26.74 -5.87 10.06
CA VAL A 282 27.78 -6.86 9.67
C VAL A 282 27.97 -6.93 8.16
#